data_AF-A0A926ZUP0-F1
#
_entry.id   AF-A0A926ZUP0-F1
#
_cell.length_a   1.000
_cell.length_b   1.000
_cell.length_c   1.000
_cell.angle_alpha   90.00
_cell.angle_beta   90.00
_cell.angle_gamma   90.00
#
_symmetry.space_group_name_H-M   'P 1'
#
loop_
_entity.id
_entity.type
_entity.pdbx_description
1 polymer ?
#
loop_
_entity_poly.entity_id
_entity_poly.type
_entity_poly.pdbx_seq_one_letter_code
_entity_poly.pdbx_strand_id
1 'polypeptide(L)'
;MWKRDIQGKFALKNNDYRQVRSLRLTDDTWKALGITAECFGMTRSDYLEQVIRVSTSPSITWEKEPVDEAKNTVIEPATTLPTVATLETLRDRILLQLKLGKQAPGYKVALKALNHFIAALTS
;
A
#
# COMPACT_ATOMS: atom_id res chain seq x y z
N MET A 1 24.61 -16.46 1.57
CA MET A 1 25.01 -16.20 0.17
C MET A 1 23.75 -16.15 -0.68
N TRP A 2 23.29 -14.98 -1.11
CA TRP A 2 21.99 -14.83 -1.77
C TRP A 2 22.13 -15.14 -3.25
N LYS A 3 21.33 -16.08 -3.77
CA LYS A 3 21.38 -16.44 -5.19
C LYS A 3 20.85 -15.28 -6.05
N ARG A 4 21.62 -14.91 -7.06
CA ARG A 4 21.25 -13.93 -8.09
C ARG A 4 20.25 -14.60 -9.02
N ASP A 5 19.02 -14.13 -9.05
CA ASP A 5 17.96 -14.80 -9.81
C ASP A 5 18.08 -14.53 -11.33
N ILE A 6 18.58 -13.36 -11.76
CA ILE A 6 18.88 -13.06 -13.18
C ILE A 6 20.01 -12.00 -13.26
N GLN A 7 20.95 -12.15 -14.19
CA GLN A 7 22.02 -11.18 -14.43
C GLN A 7 21.42 -9.82 -14.84
N GLY A 8 21.69 -8.78 -14.04
CA GLY A 8 21.30 -7.39 -14.33
C GLY A 8 20.02 -6.88 -13.67
N LYS A 9 19.31 -7.67 -12.84
CA LYS A 9 18.17 -7.18 -12.07
C LYS A 9 18.39 -7.31 -10.57
N PHE A 10 18.26 -6.18 -9.87
CA PHE A 10 18.23 -6.17 -8.40
C PHE A 10 16.98 -6.91 -7.93
N ALA A 11 17.14 -7.83 -6.97
CA ALA A 11 16.03 -8.48 -6.30
C ALA A 11 15.11 -7.42 -5.68
N LEU A 12 13.80 -7.56 -5.88
CA LEU A 12 12.81 -6.66 -5.30
C LEU A 12 12.88 -6.80 -3.77
N LYS A 13 13.47 -5.83 -3.06
CA LYS A 13 13.68 -5.90 -1.60
C LYS A 13 12.38 -5.82 -0.79
N ASN A 14 11.31 -5.30 -1.39
CA ASN A 14 9.98 -5.24 -0.76
C ASN A 14 8.89 -5.09 -1.84
N ASN A 15 7.68 -5.62 -1.58
CA ASN A 15 6.55 -5.63 -2.52
C ASN A 15 5.56 -4.46 -2.29
N ASP A 16 5.86 -3.60 -1.32
CA ASP A 16 5.04 -2.43 -1.01
C ASP A 16 5.39 -1.23 -1.91
N TYR A 17 4.40 -0.78 -2.66
CA TYR A 17 4.44 0.49 -3.38
C TYR A 17 4.34 1.64 -2.38
N ARG A 18 5.48 2.16 -1.93
CA ARG A 18 5.51 3.41 -1.17
C ARG A 18 5.42 4.59 -2.14
N GLN A 19 4.47 5.49 -1.91
CA GLN A 19 4.43 6.74 -2.66
C GLN A 19 5.62 7.60 -2.24
N VAL A 20 6.57 7.82 -3.16
CA VAL A 20 7.75 8.64 -2.90
C VAL A 20 7.44 10.09 -3.24
N ARG A 21 7.83 11.01 -2.35
CA ARG A 21 7.75 12.45 -2.55
C ARG A 21 9.14 13.06 -2.41
N SER A 22 9.41 14.14 -3.14
CA SER A 22 10.62 14.95 -2.93
C SER A 22 10.35 16.00 -1.87
N LEU A 23 11.35 16.24 -1.01
CA LEU A 23 11.29 17.25 0.04
C LEU A 23 12.57 18.08 -0.04
N ARG A 24 12.45 19.40 0.08
CA ARG A 24 13.59 20.33 0.02
C ARG A 24 13.99 20.74 1.42
N LEU A 25 15.27 20.62 1.74
CA LEU A 25 15.88 21.00 3.02
C LEU A 25 17.19 21.74 2.75
N THR A 26 17.66 22.47 3.74
CA THR A 26 19.06 22.92 3.78
C THR A 26 19.97 21.74 4.09
N ASP A 27 21.24 21.85 3.68
CA ASP A 27 22.26 20.82 3.92
C ASP A 27 22.43 20.54 5.42
N ASP A 28 22.42 21.59 6.25
CA ASP A 28 22.54 21.46 7.71
C ASP A 28 21.39 20.66 8.30
N THR A 29 20.16 20.92 7.88
CA THR A 29 18.99 20.16 8.34
C THR A 29 19.02 18.72 7.86
N TRP A 30 19.45 18.48 6.62
CA TRP A 30 19.59 17.12 6.09
C TRP A 30 20.64 16.30 6.84
N LYS A 31 21.76 16.94 7.22
CA LYS A 31 22.81 16.31 8.02
C LYS A 31 22.35 16.00 9.43
N ALA A 32 21.68 16.95 10.09
CA ALA A 32 21.13 16.74 11.43
C ALA A 32 20.13 15.57 11.44
N LEU A 33 19.23 15.52 10.45
CA LEU A 33 18.27 14.43 10.28
C LEU A 33 18.96 13.06 10.13
N GLY A 34 20.07 13.02 9.37
CA GLY A 34 20.89 11.81 9.22
C GLY A 34 21.43 11.30 10.54
N ILE A 35 22.06 12.18 11.31
CA ILE A 35 22.63 11.85 12.63
C ILE A 35 21.53 11.33 13.56
N THR A 36 20.39 12.03 13.62
CA THR A 36 19.29 11.62 14.48
C THR A 36 18.74 10.26 14.09
N ALA A 37 18.50 10.01 12.79
CA ALA A 37 18.01 8.71 12.31
C ALA A 37 19.00 7.57 12.64
N GLU A 38 20.30 7.81 12.50
CA GLU A 38 21.36 6.86 12.85
C GLU A 38 21.37 6.54 14.35
N CYS A 39 21.17 7.54 15.23
CA CYS A 39 21.04 7.32 16.67
C CYS A 39 19.86 6.39 17.02
N PHE A 40 18.79 6.41 16.22
CA PHE A 40 17.63 5.52 16.37
C PHE A 40 17.77 4.19 15.62
N GLY A 41 18.87 3.96 14.90
CA GLY A 41 19.07 2.76 14.09
C GLY A 41 18.09 2.62 12.91
N MET A 42 17.54 3.74 12.44
CA MET A 42 16.53 3.79 11.38
C MET A 42 17.06 4.49 10.13
N THR A 43 16.38 4.31 9.01
CA THR A 43 16.68 5.14 7.83
C THR A 43 16.14 6.55 8.04
N ARG A 44 16.75 7.54 7.37
CA ARG A 44 16.23 8.93 7.34
C ARG A 44 14.75 9.00 6.97
N SER A 45 14.31 8.14 6.04
CA SER A 45 12.91 8.07 5.60
C SER A 45 11.99 7.52 6.69
N ASP A 46 12.38 6.42 7.35
CA ASP A 46 11.58 5.83 8.43
C ASP A 46 11.50 6.78 9.63
N TYR A 47 12.59 7.49 9.93
CA TYR A 47 12.60 8.51 10.97
C TYR A 47 11.63 9.65 10.65
N LEU A 48 11.59 10.14 9.40
CA LEU A 48 10.61 11.15 8.97
C LEU A 48 9.17 10.64 9.10
N GLU A 49 8.90 9.40 8.68
CA GLU A 49 7.57 8.79 8.84
C GLU A 49 7.18 8.68 10.33
N GLN A 50 8.10 8.31 11.20
CA GLN A 50 7.87 8.24 12.65
C GLN A 50 7.60 9.62 13.25
N VAL A 51 8.39 10.63 12.88
CA VAL A 51 8.18 12.01 13.35
C VAL A 51 6.79 12.49 12.97
N ILE A 52 6.35 12.27 11.72
CA ILE A 52 5.02 12.65 11.24
C ILE A 52 3.91 11.88 11.97
N ARG A 53 4.09 10.58 12.23
CA ARG A 53 3.13 9.76 12.97
C ARG A 53 2.98 10.21 14.43
N VAL A 54 4.08 10.61 15.06
CA VAL A 54 4.11 11.07 16.46
C VAL A 54 3.55 12.49 16.58
N SER A 55 3.84 13.36 15.59
CA SER A 55 3.25 14.69 15.49
C SER A 55 1.79 14.57 15.06
N THR A 56 0.91 14.32 16.01
CA THR A 56 -0.55 14.18 15.84
C THR A 56 -1.20 15.53 15.54
N SER A 57 -0.73 16.22 14.49
CA SER A 57 -1.28 17.47 13.99
C SER A 57 -1.72 17.23 12.54
N PRO A 58 -3.03 17.30 12.24
CA PRO A 58 -3.50 17.19 10.87
C PRO A 58 -2.89 18.34 10.07
N SER A 59 -2.09 18.03 9.05
CA SER A 59 -1.58 19.08 8.16
C SER A 59 -2.73 19.61 7.31
N ILE A 60 -2.72 20.92 7.03
CA ILE A 60 -3.74 21.60 6.21
C ILE A 60 -3.93 20.97 4.82
N THR A 61 -2.97 20.16 4.35
CA THR A 61 -2.99 19.46 3.06
C THR A 61 -3.33 17.97 3.14
N TRP A 62 -3.75 17.46 4.30
CA TRP A 62 -4.31 16.10 4.38
C TRP A 62 -5.72 16.08 3.76
N GLU A 63 -5.79 15.97 2.43
CA GLU A 63 -6.92 15.25 1.85
C GLU A 63 -6.72 13.78 2.18
N LYS A 64 -7.60 13.29 3.04
CA LYS A 64 -7.67 11.90 3.43
C LYS A 64 -8.16 11.11 2.22
N GLU A 65 -7.24 10.73 1.33
CA GLU A 65 -7.46 9.58 0.46
C GLU A 65 -7.88 8.42 1.37
N PRO A 66 -8.99 7.72 1.09
CA PRO A 66 -9.48 6.66 1.96
C PRO A 66 -8.45 5.52 1.98
N VAL A 67 -7.59 5.54 3.00
CA VAL A 67 -6.75 4.42 3.37
C VAL A 67 -7.65 3.45 4.14
N ASP A 68 -7.89 2.30 3.55
CA ASP A 68 -8.58 1.16 4.15
C ASP A 68 -7.82 0.65 5.39
N GLU A 69 -8.03 1.29 6.54
CA GLU A 69 -7.70 0.71 7.84
C GLU A 69 -8.92 -0.05 8.37
N ALA A 70 -9.01 -1.32 7.97
CA ALA A 70 -9.96 -2.26 8.52
C ALA A 70 -9.58 -2.62 9.98
N LYS A 71 -10.25 -1.99 10.95
CA LYS A 71 -10.47 -2.59 12.26
C LYS A 71 -11.58 -3.64 12.11
N ASN A 72 -11.26 -4.87 12.50
CA ASN A 72 -12.19 -5.99 12.62
C ASN A 72 -13.45 -5.61 13.40
N THR A 73 -14.63 -5.83 12.83
CA THR A 73 -15.75 -6.38 13.61
C THR A 73 -16.65 -7.20 12.69
N VAL A 74 -16.85 -8.44 13.11
CA VAL A 74 -17.69 -9.48 12.52
C VAL A 74 -19.16 -9.14 12.80
N ILE A 75 -20.06 -9.40 11.84
CA ILE A 75 -21.32 -10.19 11.95
C ILE A 75 -22.31 -9.80 10.81
N GLU A 76 -22.70 -10.85 10.06
CA GLU A 76 -23.77 -11.02 9.04
C GLU A 76 -25.22 -10.69 9.51
N PRO A 77 -26.31 -10.96 8.75
CA PRO A 77 -26.58 -10.86 7.30
C PRO A 77 -27.94 -10.17 7.01
N ALA A 78 -28.13 -9.51 5.86
CA ALA A 78 -29.48 -9.27 5.33
C ALA A 78 -29.47 -8.92 3.83
N THR A 79 -30.17 -9.76 3.08
CA THR A 79 -30.69 -9.63 1.72
C THR A 79 -30.99 -8.19 1.29
N THR A 80 -30.21 -7.63 0.37
CA THR A 80 -30.59 -6.51 -0.51
C THR A 80 -29.58 -6.44 -1.65
N LEU A 81 -30.02 -5.95 -2.82
CA LEU A 81 -29.31 -6.01 -4.10
C LEU A 81 -27.78 -5.85 -3.97
N PRO A 82 -26.96 -6.62 -4.71
CA PRO A 82 -25.52 -6.48 -4.68
C PRO A 82 -25.16 -5.09 -5.22
N THR A 83 -25.01 -4.12 -4.33
CA THR A 83 -24.40 -2.83 -4.64
C THR A 83 -22.99 -3.12 -5.13
N VAL A 84 -22.55 -2.47 -6.22
CA VAL A 84 -21.23 -2.66 -6.83
C VAL A 84 -20.09 -2.76 -5.80
N ALA A 85 -20.17 -1.99 -4.72
CA ALA A 85 -19.25 -2.04 -3.58
C ALA A 85 -19.06 -3.44 -2.94
N THR A 86 -20.10 -4.29 -2.86
CA THR A 86 -20.00 -5.65 -2.32
C THR A 86 -19.27 -6.59 -3.29
N LEU A 87 -19.51 -6.42 -4.59
CA LEU A 87 -18.83 -7.19 -5.64
C LEU A 87 -17.34 -6.84 -5.73
N GLU A 88 -16.98 -5.56 -5.58
CA GLU A 88 -15.60 -5.11 -5.50
C GLU A 88 -14.88 -5.65 -4.26
N THR A 89 -15.57 -5.65 -3.11
CA THR A 89 -15.05 -6.25 -1.87
C THR A 89 -14.78 -7.75 -2.04
N LEU A 90 -15.69 -8.47 -2.72
CA LEU A 90 -15.51 -9.89 -3.02
C LEU A 90 -14.34 -10.15 -3.99
N ARG A 91 -14.19 -9.32 -5.02
CA ARG A 91 -13.03 -9.36 -5.93
C ARG A 91 -11.73 -9.25 -5.14
N ASP A 92 -11.63 -8.28 -4.25
CA ASP A 92 -10.40 -8.02 -3.50
C ASP A 92 -10.09 -9.16 -2.51
N ARG A 93 -11.12 -9.77 -1.91
CA ARG A 93 -10.98 -11.00 -1.11
C ARG A 93 -10.45 -12.17 -1.93
N ILE A 94 -10.97 -12.40 -3.13
CA ILE A 94 -10.51 -13.48 -4.03
C ILE A 94 -9.06 -13.23 -4.47
N LEU A 95 -8.71 -11.98 -4.79
CA LEU A 95 -7.34 -11.61 -5.15
C LEU A 95 -6.35 -11.81 -4.00
N LEU A 96 -6.77 -11.59 -2.75
CA LEU A 96 -5.96 -11.92 -1.56
C LEU A 96 -5.77 -13.43 -1.38
N GLN A 97 -6.80 -14.25 -1.62
CA GLN A 97 -6.71 -15.71 -1.52
C GLN A 97 -5.76 -16.32 -2.56
N LEU A 98 -5.68 -15.73 -3.75
CA LEU A 98 -4.75 -16.16 -4.78
C LEU A 98 -3.27 -15.95 -4.38
N LYS A 99 -2.99 -15.15 -3.34
CA LYS A 99 -1.63 -14.84 -2.85
C LYS A 99 -0.66 -14.38 -3.95
N LEU A 100 -1.20 -13.78 -5.01
CA LEU A 100 -0.40 -13.28 -6.13
C LEU A 100 0.10 -11.87 -5.80
N GLY A 101 1.36 -11.58 -6.12
CA GLY A 101 1.86 -10.21 -6.04
C GLY A 101 1.13 -9.30 -7.03
N LYS A 102 0.89 -8.02 -6.68
CA LYS A 102 0.14 -7.06 -7.51
C LYS A 102 0.71 -6.86 -8.93
N GLN A 103 1.97 -7.23 -9.17
CA GLN A 103 2.63 -7.19 -10.49
C GLN A 103 2.74 -8.55 -11.19
N ALA A 104 2.35 -9.64 -10.52
CA ALA A 104 2.36 -10.94 -11.14
C ALA A 104 1.42 -10.92 -12.36
N PRO A 105 1.82 -11.53 -13.50
CA PRO A 105 0.97 -11.60 -14.68
C PRO A 105 -0.39 -12.25 -14.36
N GLY A 106 -0.40 -13.27 -13.50
CA GLY A 106 -1.63 -13.90 -13.02
C GLY A 106 -2.56 -12.96 -12.24
N TYR A 107 -2.02 -12.03 -11.44
CA TYR A 107 -2.82 -11.06 -10.69
C TYR A 107 -3.58 -10.12 -11.64
N LYS A 108 -2.89 -9.61 -12.67
CA LYS A 108 -3.48 -8.70 -13.65
C LYS A 108 -4.56 -9.38 -14.49
N VAL A 109 -4.33 -10.63 -14.88
CA VAL A 109 -5.30 -11.43 -15.63
C VAL A 109 -6.55 -11.71 -14.78
N ALA A 110 -6.38 -12.14 -13.53
CA ALA A 110 -7.48 -12.39 -12.61
C ALA A 110 -8.29 -11.11 -12.32
N LEU A 111 -7.62 -10.00 -12.05
CA LEU A 111 -8.26 -8.71 -11.83
C LEU A 111 -9.10 -8.27 -13.04
N LYS A 112 -8.56 -8.41 -14.25
CA LYS A 112 -9.28 -8.07 -15.49
C LYS A 112 -10.53 -8.94 -15.68
N ALA A 113 -10.41 -10.25 -15.45
CA ALA A 113 -11.53 -11.19 -15.57
C ALA A 113 -12.64 -10.87 -14.56
N LEU A 114 -12.27 -10.61 -13.30
CA LEU A 114 -13.23 -10.26 -12.24
C LEU A 114 -13.93 -8.93 -12.51
N ASN A 115 -13.20 -7.89 -12.94
CA ASN A 115 -13.82 -6.62 -13.31
C ASN A 115 -14.80 -6.77 -14.49
N HIS A 116 -14.47 -7.60 -15.48
CA HIS A 116 -15.37 -7.89 -16.59
C HIS A 116 -16.64 -8.63 -16.13
N PHE A 117 -16.49 -9.57 -15.20
CA PHE A 117 -17.61 -10.30 -14.60
C PHE A 117 -18.54 -9.38 -13.81
N ILE A 118 -17.99 -8.45 -13.00
CA ILE A 118 -18.78 -7.44 -12.28
C ILE A 118 -19.53 -6.54 -13.26
N ALA A 119 -18.89 -6.09 -14.33
CA ALA A 119 -19.52 -5.29 -15.38
C ALA A 119 -20.69 -6.04 -16.06
N ALA A 120 -20.54 -7.35 -16.30
CA ALA A 120 -21.60 -8.17 -16.89
C ALA A 120 -22.81 -8.38 -15.96
N LEU A 121 -22.60 -8.38 -14.64
CA LEU A 121 -23.67 -8.50 -13.64
C LEU A 121 -24.38 -7.17 -13.33
N THR A 122 -23.77 -6.06 -13.69
CA THR A 122 -24.26 -4.69 -13.42
C THR A 122 -24.78 -4.00 -14.68
N SER A 123 -24.67 -4.66 -15.83
CA SER A 123 -25.30 -4.32 -17.10
C SER A 123 -26.76 -4.77 -17.15
#